data_AF-A0ABD4RVG0-F1
#
_entry.id   AF-A0ABD4RVG0-F1
#
_cell.length_a   1.000
_cell.length_b   1.000
_cell.length_c   1.000
_cell.angle_alpha   90.00
_cell.angle_beta   90.00
_cell.angle_gamma   90.00
#
_symmetry.space_group_name_H-M   'P 1'
#
loop_
_entity.id
_entity.type
_entity.pdbx_description
1 polymer ?
#
loop_
_entity_poly.entity_id
_entity_poly.type
_entity_poly.pdbx_seq_one_letter_code
_entity_poly.pdbx_strand_id
1 'polypeptide(L)'
;MKKKACFLVSIFIVICLAIVGCSNSESLESSNKDNKPKKEEKKDKEVVIGEKIVSDKMEITINKVEFSYDVLPKVKESFYTHYPAESGKVYIDIAADIKNTQKQELNCSDLLTIEADYNDGYKYSSQTIVEDETTGFTYDNITSIDPLETKGVRFIIDCPDEVKTSDKPVILNFTFDGNKYVYKMK
;
A
#
# COMPACT_ATOMS: atom_id res chain seq x y z
N MET A 1 10.39 49.19 -15.71
CA MET A 1 11.12 49.45 -16.98
C MET A 1 12.21 48.40 -17.14
N LYS A 2 12.35 47.87 -18.36
CA LYS A 2 13.10 46.65 -18.72
C LYS A 2 14.56 46.95 -19.13
N LYS A 3 15.43 45.93 -18.99
CA LYS A 3 16.74 45.67 -19.68
C LYS A 3 17.93 46.51 -19.17
N LYS A 4 19.14 45.97 -19.00
CA LYS A 4 20.11 45.38 -19.98
C LYS A 4 21.10 44.45 -19.22
N ALA A 5 21.38 43.20 -19.67
CA ALA A 5 22.48 42.75 -20.57
C ALA A 5 23.90 43.04 -20.02
N CYS A 6 24.96 42.22 -20.13
CA CYS A 6 25.30 41.06 -20.97
C CYS A 6 26.63 40.41 -20.49
N PHE A 7 26.81 39.12 -20.76
CA PHE A 7 28.04 38.41 -21.21
C PHE A 7 29.37 38.49 -20.45
N LEU A 8 29.95 37.31 -20.16
CA LEU A 8 31.32 36.96 -20.57
C LEU A 8 31.53 35.44 -20.61
N VAL A 9 31.88 34.96 -21.80
CA VAL A 9 32.27 33.59 -22.18
C VAL A 9 33.76 33.40 -21.88
N SER A 10 34.15 32.20 -21.43
CA SER A 10 35.55 31.77 -21.60
C SER A 10 35.62 30.28 -21.90
N ILE A 11 35.89 30.00 -23.17
CA ILE A 11 36.30 28.71 -23.75
C ILE A 11 37.83 28.71 -23.74
N PHE A 12 38.45 27.65 -23.23
CA PHE A 12 39.83 27.31 -23.58
C PHE A 12 39.91 25.84 -24.00
N ILE A 13 40.02 25.65 -25.30
CA ILE A 13 40.45 24.43 -25.97
C ILE A 13 41.97 24.52 -26.09
N VAL A 14 42.70 23.52 -25.59
CA VAL A 14 44.08 23.28 -26.03
C VAL A 14 44.21 21.80 -26.39
N ILE A 15 44.30 21.58 -27.70
CA ILE A 15 44.64 20.34 -28.38
C ILE A 15 46.16 20.32 -28.53
N CYS A 16 46.82 19.22 -28.16
CA CYS A 16 48.13 18.85 -28.69
C CYS A 16 48.15 17.35 -28.97
N LEU A 17 48.06 17.03 -30.27
CA LEU A 17 48.38 15.75 -30.88
C LEU A 17 49.81 15.82 -31.41
N ALA A 18 50.63 14.80 -31.11
CA ALA A 18 51.67 14.31 -32.01
C ALA A 18 52.01 12.85 -31.61
N ILE A 19 51.51 11.85 -32.35
CA ILE A 19 52.18 11.00 -33.38
C ILE A 19 53.47 10.29 -32.91
N VAL A 20 53.80 9.02 -33.17
CA VAL A 20 53.25 7.85 -33.89
C VAL A 20 54.14 6.65 -33.48
N GLY A 21 53.60 5.44 -33.37
CA GLY A 21 54.40 4.20 -33.25
C GLY A 21 53.57 2.95 -32.96
N CYS A 22 53.21 2.21 -34.01
CA CYS A 22 52.28 1.07 -34.07
C CYS A 22 52.64 -0.15 -33.20
N SER A 23 51.64 -0.79 -32.58
CA SER A 23 51.10 -2.07 -33.08
C SER A 23 49.79 -2.45 -32.36
N ASN A 24 48.77 -2.76 -33.16
CA ASN A 24 47.50 -3.39 -32.79
C ASN A 24 47.69 -4.65 -31.91
N SER A 25 46.93 -4.77 -30.83
CA SER A 25 45.64 -5.49 -30.84
C SER A 25 44.92 -5.29 -29.50
N GLU A 26 43.64 -4.92 -29.61
CA GLU A 26 42.68 -4.62 -28.55
C GLU A 26 42.38 -5.82 -27.63
N SER A 27 42.20 -5.55 -26.34
CA SER A 27 40.89 -5.73 -25.68
C SER A 27 40.91 -5.11 -24.28
N LEU A 28 39.96 -4.20 -24.06
CA LEU A 28 39.70 -3.45 -22.84
C LEU A 28 39.19 -4.36 -21.71
N GLU A 29 39.90 -4.41 -20.58
CA GLU A 29 39.30 -4.80 -19.30
C GLU A 29 38.67 -3.55 -18.64
N SER A 30 37.36 -3.45 -18.79
CA SER A 30 36.52 -2.52 -18.05
C SER A 30 36.45 -2.92 -16.58
N SER A 31 36.84 -2.01 -15.70
CA SER A 31 36.71 -2.12 -14.26
C SER A 31 35.26 -2.35 -13.84
N ASN A 32 34.96 -3.53 -13.33
CA ASN A 32 33.65 -3.89 -12.81
C ASN A 32 33.47 -3.23 -11.42
N LYS A 33 32.73 -2.11 -11.37
CA LYS A 33 32.21 -1.58 -10.11
C LYS A 33 30.98 -2.40 -9.73
N ASP A 34 31.19 -3.36 -8.84
CA ASP A 34 30.12 -4.01 -8.09
C ASP A 34 29.38 -2.97 -7.24
N ASN A 35 28.34 -2.37 -7.81
CA ASN A 35 27.37 -1.60 -7.05
C ASN A 35 26.32 -2.56 -6.48
N LYS A 36 26.70 -3.28 -5.42
CA LYS A 36 25.79 -4.12 -4.64
C LYS A 36 24.68 -3.22 -4.07
N PRO A 37 23.39 -3.47 -4.37
CA PRO A 37 22.31 -2.72 -3.74
C PRO A 37 22.41 -2.91 -2.23
N LYS A 38 22.53 -1.80 -1.49
CA LYS A 38 22.45 -1.79 -0.04
C LYS A 38 21.02 -2.16 0.33
N LYS A 39 20.76 -3.45 0.54
CA LYS A 39 19.50 -3.97 1.06
C LYS A 39 19.33 -3.41 2.47
N GLU A 40 18.55 -2.35 2.60
CA GLU A 40 18.14 -1.82 3.88
C GLU A 40 17.20 -2.87 4.49
N GLU A 41 17.66 -3.59 5.52
CA GLU A 41 16.84 -4.57 6.25
C GLU A 41 15.79 -3.82 7.07
N LYS A 42 14.70 -3.44 6.40
CA LYS A 42 13.52 -2.91 7.07
C LYS A 42 12.74 -4.08 7.63
N LYS A 43 12.76 -4.23 8.97
CA LYS A 43 12.02 -5.26 9.69
C LYS A 43 10.52 -5.00 9.56
N ASP A 44 9.77 -6.05 9.25
CA ASP A 44 8.30 -6.02 9.21
C ASP A 44 7.74 -5.70 10.61
N LYS A 45 6.70 -4.87 10.65
CA LYS A 45 5.98 -4.49 11.89
C LYS A 45 4.78 -5.40 12.08
N GLU A 46 4.57 -5.87 13.29
CA GLU A 46 3.38 -6.66 13.63
C GLU A 46 2.16 -5.74 13.81
N VAL A 47 1.01 -6.16 13.30
CA VAL A 47 -0.28 -5.52 13.56
C VAL A 47 -0.84 -6.04 14.87
N VAL A 48 -1.12 -5.14 15.81
CA VAL A 48 -1.81 -5.45 17.06
C VAL A 48 -3.24 -4.91 16.97
N ILE A 49 -4.23 -5.78 17.15
CA ILE A 49 -5.65 -5.41 17.07
C ILE A 49 -5.98 -4.38 18.16
N GLY A 50 -6.65 -3.30 17.77
CA GLY A 50 -7.03 -2.18 18.64
C GLY A 50 -5.93 -1.13 18.84
N GLU A 51 -4.69 -1.37 18.37
CA GLU A 51 -3.63 -0.36 18.42
C GLU A 51 -3.64 0.55 17.20
N LYS A 52 -3.20 1.80 17.40
CA LYS A 52 -3.12 2.81 16.34
C LYS A 52 -1.84 2.69 15.54
N ILE A 53 -1.99 2.58 14.23
CA ILE A 53 -0.92 2.77 13.26
C ILE A 53 -1.02 4.22 12.77
N VAL A 54 0.02 5.03 13.00
CA VAL A 54 -0.02 6.49 12.79
C VAL A 54 0.95 6.91 11.69
N SER A 55 0.51 7.81 10.82
CA SER A 55 1.37 8.60 9.91
C SER A 55 1.06 10.09 10.04
N ASP A 56 1.66 10.91 9.18
CA ASP A 56 1.35 12.33 9.03
C ASP A 56 -0.04 12.58 8.43
N LYS A 57 -0.60 11.60 7.69
CA LYS A 57 -1.88 11.73 6.97
C LYS A 57 -3.07 11.17 7.71
N MET A 58 -2.89 10.04 8.42
CA MET A 58 -4.01 9.37 9.06
C MET A 58 -3.57 8.50 10.23
N GLU A 59 -4.54 8.20 11.11
CA GLU A 59 -4.44 7.14 12.12
C GLU A 59 -5.34 5.97 11.67
N ILE A 60 -4.80 4.75 11.66
CA ILE A 60 -5.54 3.53 11.33
C ILE A 60 -5.63 2.68 12.59
N THR A 61 -6.83 2.23 12.94
CA THR A 61 -7.04 1.24 14.01
C THR A 61 -7.73 0.02 13.42
N ILE A 62 -7.04 -1.13 13.37
CA ILE A 62 -7.68 -2.39 12.96
C ILE A 62 -8.36 -2.98 14.18
N ASN A 63 -9.70 -3.07 14.14
CA ASN A 63 -10.54 -3.45 15.26
C ASN A 63 -10.85 -4.94 15.27
N LYS A 64 -10.94 -5.56 14.09
CA LYS A 64 -11.31 -6.97 13.94
C LYS A 64 -10.77 -7.53 12.63
N VAL A 65 -10.35 -8.79 12.66
CA VAL A 65 -10.00 -9.58 11.50
C VAL A 65 -10.70 -10.93 11.65
N GLU A 66 -11.55 -11.30 10.70
CA GLU A 66 -12.25 -12.59 10.74
C GLU A 66 -12.53 -13.13 9.35
N PHE A 67 -12.81 -14.43 9.25
CA PHE A 67 -13.47 -14.96 8.06
C PHE A 67 -14.97 -14.73 8.14
N SER A 68 -15.59 -14.35 7.04
CA SER A 68 -17.04 -14.17 6.95
C SER A 68 -17.61 -14.72 5.64
N TYR A 69 -18.79 -15.33 5.73
CA TYR A 69 -19.60 -15.68 4.54
C TYR A 69 -20.60 -14.57 4.19
N ASP A 70 -20.76 -13.57 5.04
CA ASP A 70 -21.59 -12.40 4.78
C ASP A 70 -21.05 -11.20 5.56
N VAL A 71 -20.48 -10.23 4.85
CA VAL A 71 -19.96 -9.01 5.48
C VAL A 71 -21.12 -8.05 5.70
N LEU A 72 -21.47 -7.87 6.97
CA LEU A 72 -22.58 -7.03 7.40
C LEU A 72 -22.07 -5.67 7.91
N PRO A 73 -22.81 -4.57 7.65
CA PRO A 73 -22.47 -3.25 8.17
C PRO A 73 -22.69 -3.17 9.68
N LYS A 74 -22.08 -2.17 10.33
CA LYS A 74 -22.29 -1.89 11.75
C LYS A 74 -23.74 -1.46 12.02
N VAL A 75 -24.32 -0.62 11.16
CA VAL A 75 -25.69 -0.09 11.29
C VAL A 75 -26.63 -0.81 10.31
N LYS A 76 -27.80 -1.26 10.79
CA LYS A 76 -28.74 -2.13 10.04
C LYS A 76 -30.21 -1.75 10.22
N GLU A 77 -30.48 -0.48 10.58
CA GLU A 77 -31.81 -0.02 11.04
C GLU A 77 -32.89 -0.01 9.93
N SER A 78 -32.50 -0.09 8.65
CA SER A 78 -33.42 -0.12 7.50
C SER A 78 -32.83 -0.98 6.36
N PHE A 79 -33.23 -0.75 5.11
CA PHE A 79 -32.56 -1.37 3.95
C PHE A 79 -31.06 -1.05 3.95
N TYR A 80 -30.23 -2.09 3.90
CA TYR A 80 -28.77 -1.96 3.92
C TYR A 80 -28.09 -2.82 2.84
N THR A 81 -26.96 -2.32 2.37
CA THR A 81 -26.00 -3.03 1.53
C THR A 81 -25.18 -3.98 2.40
N HIS A 82 -24.96 -5.19 1.90
CA HIS A 82 -24.08 -6.18 2.50
C HIS A 82 -23.40 -7.00 1.41
N TYR A 83 -22.37 -7.78 1.78
CA TYR A 83 -21.58 -8.54 0.83
C TYR A 83 -21.59 -10.03 1.20
N PRO A 84 -22.59 -10.79 0.69
CA PRO A 84 -22.60 -12.23 0.82
C PRO A 84 -21.52 -12.84 -0.06
N ALA A 85 -20.78 -13.81 0.47
CA ALA A 85 -19.80 -14.58 -0.31
C ALA A 85 -20.52 -15.46 -1.33
N GLU A 86 -19.93 -15.59 -2.52
CA GLU A 86 -20.43 -16.54 -3.52
C GLU A 86 -20.23 -18.00 -3.06
N SER A 87 -20.91 -18.93 -3.72
CA SER A 87 -20.74 -20.36 -3.43
C SER A 87 -19.29 -20.80 -3.61
N GLY A 88 -18.73 -21.48 -2.60
CA GLY A 88 -17.34 -21.91 -2.58
C GLY A 88 -16.33 -20.80 -2.24
N LYS A 89 -16.82 -19.62 -1.81
CA LYS A 89 -16.02 -18.47 -1.42
C LYS A 89 -16.18 -18.13 0.06
N VAL A 90 -15.26 -17.33 0.56
CA VAL A 90 -15.26 -16.74 1.90
C VAL A 90 -14.56 -15.39 1.84
N TYR A 91 -15.04 -14.40 2.59
CA TYR A 91 -14.32 -13.16 2.79
C TYR A 91 -13.35 -13.27 3.97
N ILE A 92 -12.18 -12.67 3.84
CA ILE A 92 -11.47 -12.12 5.01
C ILE A 92 -11.98 -10.70 5.19
N ASP A 93 -12.60 -10.43 6.33
CA ASP A 93 -13.18 -9.15 6.70
C ASP A 93 -12.30 -8.47 7.75
N ILE A 94 -11.67 -7.38 7.35
CA ILE A 94 -10.84 -6.54 8.21
C ILE A 94 -11.57 -5.23 8.50
N ALA A 95 -12.16 -5.14 9.69
CA ALA A 95 -12.84 -3.93 10.15
C ALA A 95 -11.84 -2.95 10.76
N ALA A 96 -11.81 -1.72 10.27
CA ALA A 96 -10.91 -0.67 10.74
C ALA A 96 -11.61 0.68 10.89
N ASP A 97 -11.07 1.53 11.75
CA ASP A 97 -11.43 2.94 11.81
C ASP A 97 -10.24 3.79 11.30
N ILE A 98 -10.54 4.71 10.41
CA ILE A 98 -9.58 5.61 9.77
C ILE A 98 -9.87 7.03 10.22
N LYS A 99 -8.89 7.67 10.84
CA LYS A 99 -8.98 9.09 11.19
C LYS A 99 -8.09 9.92 10.28
N ASN A 100 -8.67 10.90 9.61
CA ASN A 100 -7.93 11.85 8.80
C ASN A 100 -7.26 12.90 9.70
N THR A 101 -5.93 13.02 9.66
CA THR A 101 -5.17 14.02 10.44
C THR A 101 -4.71 15.20 9.60
N GLN A 102 -5.07 15.23 8.31
CA GLN A 102 -4.74 16.31 7.38
C GLN A 102 -5.70 17.49 7.54
N LYS A 103 -5.36 18.59 6.85
CA LYS A 103 -6.23 19.79 6.74
C LYS A 103 -7.16 19.74 5.52
N GLN A 104 -6.97 18.76 4.65
CA GLN A 104 -7.79 18.49 3.48
C GLN A 104 -8.55 17.18 3.65
N GLU A 105 -9.58 16.97 2.84
CA GLU A 105 -10.26 15.67 2.73
C GLU A 105 -9.29 14.56 2.33
N LEU A 106 -9.54 13.36 2.87
CA LEU A 106 -8.85 12.12 2.52
C LEU A 106 -9.82 11.22 1.76
N ASN A 107 -9.55 10.92 0.50
CA ASN A 107 -10.41 10.02 -0.28
C ASN A 107 -10.27 8.59 0.24
N CYS A 108 -11.39 7.87 0.36
CA CYS A 108 -11.35 6.47 0.78
C CYS A 108 -10.67 5.56 -0.27
N SER A 109 -10.63 5.98 -1.54
CA SER A 109 -9.87 5.29 -2.60
C SER A 109 -8.34 5.36 -2.43
N ASP A 110 -7.85 6.29 -1.61
CA ASP A 110 -6.42 6.48 -1.33
C ASP A 110 -5.95 5.65 -0.11
N LEU A 111 -6.86 4.86 0.48
CA LEU A 111 -6.54 3.96 1.59
C LEU A 111 -5.72 2.76 1.11
N LEU A 112 -5.19 2.02 2.08
CA LEU A 112 -4.31 0.89 1.83
C LEU A 112 -5.02 -0.31 1.17
N THR A 113 -4.24 -1.09 0.42
CA THR A 113 -4.63 -2.44 -0.03
C THR A 113 -3.95 -3.47 0.87
N ILE A 114 -4.74 -4.38 1.44
CA ILE A 114 -4.26 -5.51 2.24
C ILE A 114 -4.17 -6.73 1.33
N GLU A 115 -3.02 -7.41 1.35
CA GLU A 115 -2.82 -8.70 0.69
C GLU A 115 -2.90 -9.83 1.72
N ALA A 116 -3.72 -10.84 1.46
CA ALA A 116 -3.66 -12.13 2.14
C ALA A 116 -2.74 -13.06 1.36
N ASP A 117 -1.65 -13.49 1.99
CA ASP A 117 -0.76 -14.55 1.49
C ASP A 117 -1.14 -15.88 2.15
N TYR A 118 -1.83 -16.72 1.40
CA TYR A 118 -2.24 -18.06 1.82
C TYR A 118 -1.21 -19.08 1.35
N ASN A 119 -0.77 -19.96 2.27
CA ASN A 119 0.05 -21.11 1.95
C ASN A 119 1.29 -20.80 1.07
N ASP A 120 1.99 -19.71 1.40
CA ASP A 120 3.26 -19.29 0.77
C ASP A 120 3.16 -19.05 -0.74
N GLY A 121 2.29 -18.10 -1.14
CA GLY A 121 2.27 -17.55 -2.49
C GLY A 121 0.89 -17.41 -3.14
N TYR A 122 -0.17 -17.97 -2.56
CA TYR A 122 -1.53 -17.76 -3.07
C TYR A 122 -2.07 -16.44 -2.52
N LYS A 123 -2.00 -15.40 -3.36
CA LYS A 123 -2.24 -14.02 -2.94
C LYS A 123 -3.60 -13.52 -3.37
N TYR A 124 -4.29 -12.85 -2.45
CA TYR A 124 -5.58 -12.21 -2.66
C TYR A 124 -5.55 -10.79 -2.09
N SER A 125 -6.09 -9.82 -2.82
CA SER A 125 -6.02 -8.40 -2.43
C SER A 125 -7.38 -7.86 -2.00
N SER A 126 -7.38 -6.94 -1.05
CA SER A 126 -8.60 -6.34 -0.55
C SER A 126 -9.25 -5.37 -1.53
N GLN A 127 -10.55 -5.19 -1.37
CA GLN A 127 -11.29 -4.01 -1.78
C GLN A 127 -11.74 -3.25 -0.53
N THR A 128 -11.91 -1.94 -0.64
CA THR A 128 -12.37 -1.09 0.46
C THR A 128 -13.86 -0.81 0.31
N ILE A 129 -14.62 -1.02 1.37
CA ILE A 129 -16.01 -0.59 1.51
C ILE A 129 -16.13 0.28 2.77
N VAL A 130 -16.98 1.29 2.71
CA VAL A 130 -17.05 2.32 3.78
C VAL A 130 -18.37 2.17 4.53
N GLU A 131 -18.31 2.18 5.86
CA GLU A 131 -19.51 2.15 6.70
C GLU A 131 -20.34 3.41 6.46
N ASP A 132 -21.64 3.23 6.27
CA ASP A 132 -22.60 4.31 6.01
C ASP A 132 -23.84 4.13 6.89
N GLU A 133 -24.26 5.17 7.59
CA GLU A 133 -25.36 5.09 8.55
C GLU A 133 -26.73 4.89 7.89
N THR A 134 -26.86 5.23 6.61
CA THR A 134 -28.15 5.19 5.89
C THR A 134 -28.31 3.91 5.09
N THR A 135 -27.26 3.51 4.40
CA THR A 135 -27.24 2.40 3.44
C THR A 135 -26.43 1.20 3.95
N GLY A 136 -25.89 1.26 5.16
CA GLY A 136 -25.00 0.24 5.72
C GLY A 136 -23.58 0.36 5.17
N PHE A 137 -23.42 0.25 3.83
CA PHE A 137 -22.16 0.44 3.15
C PHE A 137 -22.28 1.32 1.91
N THR A 138 -21.20 2.06 1.63
CA THR A 138 -20.95 2.78 0.37
C THR A 138 -19.57 2.43 -0.20
N TYR A 139 -19.29 2.89 -1.43
CA TYR A 139 -18.04 2.63 -2.13
C TYR A 139 -16.96 3.66 -1.78
N ASP A 140 -15.70 3.23 -1.83
CA ASP A 140 -14.52 4.04 -1.54
C ASP A 140 -14.32 5.20 -2.53
N ASN A 141 -14.62 4.98 -3.81
CA ASN A 141 -14.41 5.94 -4.90
C ASN A 141 -15.36 7.16 -4.91
N ILE A 142 -16.41 7.15 -4.08
CA ILE A 142 -17.37 8.24 -3.94
C ILE A 142 -17.41 8.81 -2.52
N THR A 143 -16.47 8.40 -1.66
CA THR A 143 -16.48 8.75 -0.23
C THR A 143 -15.15 9.35 0.19
N SER A 144 -15.20 10.45 0.93
CA SER A 144 -14.04 11.07 1.59
C SER A 144 -14.24 11.13 3.11
N ILE A 145 -13.13 11.35 3.82
CA ILE A 145 -13.07 11.55 5.27
C ILE A 145 -12.65 13.00 5.51
N ASP A 146 -13.49 13.77 6.19
CA ASP A 146 -13.22 15.18 6.48
C ASP A 146 -12.02 15.35 7.43
N PRO A 147 -11.35 16.51 7.44
CA PRO A 147 -10.31 16.82 8.43
C PRO A 147 -10.75 16.51 9.87
N LEU A 148 -9.94 15.71 10.57
CA LEU A 148 -10.17 15.26 11.96
C LEU A 148 -11.35 14.29 12.16
N GLU A 149 -12.10 13.95 11.12
CA GLU A 149 -13.15 12.93 11.16
C GLU A 149 -12.54 11.53 11.30
N THR A 150 -13.26 10.63 11.96
CA THR A 150 -12.99 9.19 11.97
C THR A 150 -14.13 8.46 11.29
N LYS A 151 -13.81 7.59 10.34
CA LYS A 151 -14.79 6.82 9.58
C LYS A 151 -14.43 5.33 9.57
N GLY A 152 -15.45 4.50 9.73
CA GLY A 152 -15.32 3.05 9.70
C GLY A 152 -15.22 2.54 8.27
N VAL A 153 -14.30 1.60 8.02
CA VAL A 153 -14.14 0.94 6.73
C VAL A 153 -13.98 -0.57 6.94
N ARG A 154 -14.26 -1.34 5.89
CA ARG A 154 -13.88 -2.75 5.79
C ARG A 154 -12.93 -2.91 4.62
N PHE A 155 -11.81 -3.59 4.87
CA PHE A 155 -11.01 -4.16 3.80
C PHE A 155 -11.45 -5.61 3.65
N ILE A 156 -12.16 -5.93 2.57
CA ILE A 156 -12.70 -7.26 2.31
C ILE A 156 -11.87 -7.96 1.24
N ILE A 157 -11.51 -9.22 1.47
CA ILE A 157 -10.70 -10.03 0.54
C ILE A 157 -11.51 -11.28 0.16
N ASP A 158 -11.92 -11.39 -1.11
CA ASP A 158 -12.59 -12.60 -1.63
C ASP A 158 -11.58 -13.74 -1.82
N CYS A 159 -11.82 -14.85 -1.13
CA CYS A 159 -10.95 -16.02 -1.11
C CYS A 159 -11.75 -17.29 -1.43
N PRO A 160 -11.14 -18.33 -2.02
CA PRO A 160 -11.69 -19.67 -2.00
C PRO A 160 -11.94 -20.16 -0.56
N ASP A 161 -12.99 -20.94 -0.33
CA ASP A 161 -13.36 -21.42 1.02
C ASP A 161 -12.25 -22.26 1.71
N GLU A 162 -11.35 -22.88 0.93
CA GLU A 162 -10.18 -23.59 1.47
C GLU A 162 -9.24 -22.70 2.30
N VAL A 163 -9.22 -21.39 2.03
CA VAL A 163 -8.40 -20.43 2.79
C VAL A 163 -8.88 -20.40 4.25
N LYS A 164 -10.19 -20.53 4.49
CA LYS A 164 -10.77 -20.65 5.84
C LYS A 164 -10.66 -22.07 6.38
N THR A 165 -10.99 -23.08 5.58
CA THR A 165 -11.27 -24.44 6.09
C THR A 165 -10.05 -25.35 6.20
N SER A 166 -8.94 -25.03 5.54
CA SER A 166 -7.68 -25.77 5.71
C SER A 166 -6.88 -25.28 6.92
N ASP A 167 -5.91 -26.07 7.37
CA ASP A 167 -4.96 -25.71 8.44
C ASP A 167 -3.72 -24.94 7.93
N LYS A 168 -3.70 -24.57 6.64
CA LYS A 168 -2.56 -23.85 6.03
C LYS A 168 -2.52 -22.39 6.49
N PRO A 169 -1.34 -21.76 6.57
CA PRO A 169 -1.20 -20.43 7.12
C PRO A 169 -1.83 -19.36 6.23
N VAL A 170 -2.28 -18.27 6.87
CA VAL A 170 -2.72 -17.03 6.21
C VAL A 170 -2.05 -15.85 6.88
N ILE A 171 -1.28 -15.09 6.11
CA ILE A 171 -0.59 -13.88 6.57
C ILE A 171 -1.16 -12.68 5.82
N LEU A 172 -1.75 -11.74 6.56
CA LEU A 172 -2.16 -10.47 6.00
C LEU A 172 -0.98 -9.51 6.01
N ASN A 173 -0.78 -8.76 4.93
CA ASN A 173 0.29 -7.79 4.86
C ASN A 173 -0.10 -6.55 4.03
N PHE A 174 0.44 -5.40 4.41
CA PHE A 174 0.29 -4.14 3.67
C PHE A 174 1.48 -3.22 3.93
N THR A 175 1.68 -2.26 3.04
CA THR A 175 2.68 -1.19 3.26
C THR A 175 1.97 0.11 3.59
N PHE A 176 2.38 0.74 4.68
CA PHE A 176 1.87 2.04 5.10
C PHE A 176 3.02 2.92 5.60
N ASP A 177 3.11 4.13 5.06
CA ASP A 177 4.19 5.09 5.33
C ASP A 177 5.60 4.45 5.18
N GLY A 178 5.77 3.70 4.08
CA GLY A 178 6.99 2.96 3.76
C GLY A 178 7.32 1.79 4.68
N ASN A 179 6.51 1.48 5.69
CA ASN A 179 6.72 0.33 6.58
C ASN A 179 5.81 -0.82 6.16
N LYS A 180 6.34 -2.04 6.13
CA LYS A 180 5.54 -3.25 5.95
C LYS A 180 4.93 -3.65 7.29
N TYR A 181 3.62 -3.87 7.30
CA TYR A 181 2.86 -4.39 8.43
C TYR A 181 2.38 -5.81 8.12
N VAL A 182 2.41 -6.68 9.12
CA VAL A 182 2.02 -8.09 9.01
C VAL A 182 1.10 -8.52 10.14
N TYR A 183 0.09 -9.33 9.83
CA TYR A 183 -0.79 -9.97 10.79
C TYR A 183 -0.89 -11.46 10.47
N LYS A 184 -0.46 -12.32 11.39
CA LYS A 184 -0.63 -13.77 11.23
C LYS A 184 -2.05 -14.14 11.65
N MET A 185 -2.91 -14.42 10.68
CA MET A 185 -4.30 -14.78 10.92
C MET A 185 -4.44 -16.25 11.37
N LYS A 186 -3.67 -17.15 10.75
CA LYS A 186 -3.45 -18.54 11.19
C LYS A 186 -2.11 -19.07 10.70
#